data_AF-A0A3M1ZDT0-F1
#
_entry.id   AF-A0A3M1ZDT0-F1
#
_cell.length_a   1.000
_cell.length_b   1.000
_cell.length_c   1.000
_cell.angle_alpha   90.00
_cell.angle_beta   90.00
_cell.angle_gamma   90.00
#
_symmetry.space_group_name_H-M   'P 1'
#
loop_
_entity.id
_entity.type
_entity.pdbx_description
1 polymer ?
#
loop_
_entity_poly.entity_id
_entity_poly.type
_entity_poly.pdbx_seq_one_letter_code
_entity_poly.pdbx_strand_id
1 'polypeptide(L)'
;MLKGRPRLLRWRWYLLFVFTAFAFVIGVLALLYLVFPPAPQTILLLGIDADGESASAQADAVILVNISPASFLVNVVSLPSDIWLTTSGGQLQQLRELYRPLETTPQDKAAAIRDVLEPNLGVSINHVVIVDMADVAALVDAIGGVKLDVERALIDDAFPVDEET
;
A
#
# COMPACT_ATOMS: atom_id res chain seq x y z
N MET A 1 48.16 2.84 53.42
CA MET A 1 47.50 3.83 52.55
C MET A 1 46.89 3.08 51.36
N LEU A 2 45.65 2.57 51.49
CA LEU A 2 45.02 1.68 50.50
C LEU A 2 44.29 2.48 49.44
N LYS A 3 44.83 2.46 48.21
CA LYS A 3 44.34 3.17 47.03
C LYS A 3 43.12 2.44 46.47
N GLY A 4 41.97 3.11 46.46
CA GLY A 4 40.66 2.55 46.09
C GLY A 4 40.64 1.95 44.68
N ARG A 5 40.15 0.72 44.57
CA ARG A 5 39.95 0.02 43.29
C ARG A 5 38.79 0.65 42.50
N PRO A 6 38.94 0.90 41.18
CA PRO A 6 37.99 1.70 40.42
C PRO A 6 36.66 0.97 40.19
N ARG A 7 35.55 1.66 40.50
CA ARG A 7 34.15 1.19 40.38
C ARG A 7 33.66 0.94 38.93
N LEU A 8 34.52 1.12 37.92
CA LEU A 8 34.18 1.09 36.49
C LEU A 8 33.89 -0.33 35.94
N LEU A 9 34.37 -1.38 36.62
CA LEU A 9 34.21 -2.77 36.13
C LEU A 9 32.77 -3.29 36.27
N ARG A 10 32.02 -2.84 37.30
CA ARG A 10 30.62 -3.23 37.52
C ARG A 10 29.68 -2.64 36.46
N TRP A 11 29.99 -1.47 35.91
CA TRP A 11 29.19 -0.82 34.88
C TRP A 11 29.34 -1.49 33.51
N ARG A 12 30.54 -1.99 33.18
CA ARG A 12 30.77 -2.75 31.94
C ARG A 12 29.97 -4.06 31.89
N TRP A 13 29.91 -4.79 33.00
CA TRP A 13 29.11 -6.01 33.12
C TRP A 13 27.60 -5.70 33.12
N TYR A 14 27.19 -4.57 33.69
CA TYR A 14 25.80 -4.13 33.64
C TYR A 14 25.36 -3.77 32.22
N LEU A 15 26.17 -3.00 31.47
CA LEU A 15 25.89 -2.66 30.07
C LEU A 15 25.84 -3.91 29.17
N LEU A 16 26.77 -4.85 29.35
CA LEU A 16 26.76 -6.13 28.63
C LEU A 16 25.51 -6.96 28.97
N PHE A 17 25.11 -7.01 30.24
CA PHE A 17 23.91 -7.73 30.66
C PHE A 17 22.64 -7.10 30.07
N VAL A 18 22.52 -5.77 30.09
CA VAL A 18 21.40 -5.03 29.50
C VAL A 18 21.33 -5.28 27.98
N PHE A 19 22.46 -5.22 27.28
CA PHE A 19 22.50 -5.49 25.85
C PHE A 19 22.11 -6.93 25.50
N THR A 20 22.59 -7.91 26.28
CA THR A 20 22.28 -9.33 26.08
C THR A 20 20.80 -9.62 26.38
N ALA A 21 20.25 -9.03 27.43
CA ALA A 21 18.83 -9.12 27.75
C ALA A 21 17.96 -8.48 26.64
N PHE A 22 18.38 -7.34 26.09
CA PHE A 22 17.69 -6.69 24.98
C PHE A 22 17.74 -7.53 23.70
N ALA A 23 18.90 -8.10 23.37
CA ALA A 23 19.04 -9.04 22.25
C ALA A 23 18.19 -10.30 22.44
N PHE A 24 18.10 -10.82 23.67
CA PHE A 24 17.23 -11.95 23.99
C PHE A 24 15.74 -11.60 23.82
N VAL A 25 15.31 -10.42 24.29
CA VAL A 25 13.92 -9.94 24.09
C VAL A 25 13.61 -9.77 22.61
N ILE A 26 14.51 -9.17 21.82
CA ILE A 26 14.36 -9.07 20.36
C ILE A 26 14.27 -10.46 19.73
N GLY A 27 15.14 -11.39 20.16
CA GLY A 27 15.14 -12.76 19.67
C GLY A 27 13.84 -13.49 19.97
N VAL A 28 13.30 -13.34 21.17
CA VAL A 28 12.00 -13.91 21.56
C VAL A 28 10.86 -13.28 20.78
N LEU A 29 10.87 -11.96 20.56
CA LEU A 29 9.86 -11.26 19.75
C LEU A 29 9.92 -11.69 18.28
N ALA A 30 11.12 -11.82 17.72
CA ALA A 30 11.32 -12.31 16.36
C ALA A 30 10.89 -13.77 16.23
N LEU A 31 11.19 -14.61 17.24
CA LEU A 31 10.73 -15.99 17.29
C LEU A 31 9.20 -16.05 17.38
N LEU A 32 8.58 -15.22 18.21
CA LEU A 32 7.12 -15.13 18.33
C LEU A 32 6.49 -14.71 17.00
N TYR A 33 7.05 -13.72 16.31
CA TYR A 33 6.60 -13.30 14.98
C TYR A 33 6.73 -14.43 13.95
N LEU A 34 7.78 -15.25 14.02
CA LEU A 34 8.00 -16.37 13.11
C LEU A 34 7.05 -17.54 13.40
N VAL A 35 6.72 -17.78 14.68
CA VAL A 35 5.79 -18.84 15.10
C VAL A 35 4.32 -18.43 14.87
N PHE A 36 4.01 -17.14 15.02
CA PHE A 36 2.68 -16.58 14.82
C PHE A 36 2.74 -15.42 13.81
N PRO A 37 2.93 -15.71 12.52
CA PRO A 37 2.91 -14.68 11.51
C PRO A 37 1.53 -14.02 11.48
N PRO A 38 1.45 -12.68 11.38
CA PRO A 38 0.17 -12.00 11.24
C PRO A 38 -0.52 -12.42 9.93
N ALA A 39 -1.85 -12.27 9.90
CA ALA A 39 -2.64 -12.59 8.72
C ALA A 39 -2.19 -11.75 7.51
N PRO A 40 -2.28 -12.30 6.28
CA PRO A 40 -2.03 -11.54 5.07
C PRO A 40 -2.91 -10.30 4.99
N GLN A 41 -2.38 -9.22 4.44
CA GLN A 41 -3.11 -7.97 4.22
C GLN A 41 -3.16 -7.64 2.75
N THR A 42 -4.36 -7.44 2.22
CA THR A 42 -4.58 -7.00 0.84
C THR A 42 -4.99 -5.54 0.83
N ILE A 43 -4.28 -4.75 0.03
CA ILE A 43 -4.50 -3.34 -0.20
C ILE A 43 -4.92 -3.18 -1.66
N LEU A 44 -6.07 -2.55 -1.89
CA LEU A 44 -6.50 -2.10 -3.20
C LEU A 44 -6.05 -0.65 -3.39
N LEU A 45 -5.20 -0.40 -4.37
CA LEU A 45 -4.83 0.94 -4.80
C LEU A 45 -5.63 1.30 -6.04
N LEU A 46 -6.26 2.47 -5.98
CA LEU A 46 -7.05 3.07 -7.05
C LEU A 46 -6.38 4.39 -7.44
N GLY A 47 -5.87 4.45 -8.68
CA GLY A 47 -5.41 5.68 -9.30
C GLY A 47 -6.56 6.33 -10.07
N ILE A 48 -6.86 7.58 -9.77
CA ILE A 48 -7.93 8.36 -10.40
C ILE A 48 -7.36 9.54 -11.18
N ASP A 49 -7.99 9.87 -12.31
CA ASP A 49 -7.55 10.95 -13.21
C ASP A 49 -8.00 12.34 -12.74
N ALA A 50 -9.16 12.42 -12.08
CA ALA A 50 -9.70 13.66 -11.54
C ALA A 50 -9.31 13.88 -10.08
N ASP A 51 -9.45 15.12 -9.62
CA ASP A 51 -9.54 15.44 -8.20
C ASP A 51 -10.59 14.53 -7.55
N GLY A 52 -10.22 13.73 -6.55
CA GLY A 52 -11.05 12.63 -6.01
C GLY A 52 -12.42 13.00 -5.43
N GLU A 53 -12.75 14.28 -5.46
CA GLU A 53 -14.05 14.86 -5.08
C GLU A 53 -15.00 15.01 -6.28
N SER A 54 -14.51 14.93 -7.51
CA SER A 54 -15.32 15.07 -8.72
C SER A 54 -16.26 13.87 -8.94
N ALA A 55 -17.53 14.17 -9.23
CA ALA A 55 -18.56 13.18 -9.59
C ALA A 55 -18.27 12.45 -10.93
N SER A 56 -17.28 12.92 -11.69
CA SER A 56 -16.81 12.31 -12.93
C SER A 56 -15.54 11.47 -12.77
N ALA A 57 -15.01 11.35 -11.55
CA ALA A 57 -13.77 10.61 -11.34
C ALA A 57 -13.93 9.13 -11.74
N GLN A 58 -12.95 8.63 -12.48
CA GLN A 58 -12.87 7.25 -12.95
C GLN A 58 -11.55 6.66 -12.46
N ALA A 59 -11.58 5.35 -12.18
CA ALA A 59 -10.38 4.62 -11.81
C ALA A 59 -9.64 4.15 -13.07
N ASP A 60 -8.49 4.73 -13.33
CA ASP A 60 -7.65 4.40 -14.49
C ASP A 60 -6.58 3.36 -14.15
N ALA A 61 -6.13 3.36 -12.90
CA ALA A 61 -5.22 2.35 -12.38
C ALA A 61 -5.86 1.59 -11.23
N VAL A 62 -5.93 0.26 -11.34
CA VAL A 62 -6.38 -0.60 -10.24
C VAL A 62 -5.30 -1.63 -9.94
N ILE A 63 -4.77 -1.60 -8.72
CA ILE A 63 -3.67 -2.46 -8.31
C ILE A 63 -4.02 -3.14 -6.99
N LEU A 64 -3.92 -4.46 -6.95
CA LEU A 64 -4.01 -5.25 -5.75
C LEU A 64 -2.62 -5.57 -5.23
N VAL A 65 -2.34 -5.16 -4.00
CA VAL A 65 -1.10 -5.46 -3.28
C VAL A 65 -1.44 -6.38 -2.12
N ASN A 66 -1.00 -7.63 -2.19
CA ASN A 66 -1.12 -8.58 -1.10
C ASN A 66 0.22 -8.76 -0.42
N ILE A 67 0.26 -8.42 0.86
CA ILE A 67 1.42 -8.60 1.73
C ILE A 67 1.16 -9.87 2.54
N SER A 68 2.02 -10.88 2.37
CA SER A 68 1.95 -12.15 3.10
C SER A 68 3.12 -12.24 4.09
N PRO A 69 2.91 -11.92 5.37
CA PRO A 69 3.94 -11.97 6.40
C PRO A 69 4.53 -13.37 6.60
N ALA A 70 3.71 -14.41 6.45
CA ALA A 70 4.11 -15.80 6.63
C ALA A 70 5.14 -16.27 5.59
N SER A 71 5.04 -15.76 4.36
CA SER A 71 5.95 -16.13 3.26
C SER A 71 7.00 -15.07 2.96
N PHE A 72 6.96 -13.92 3.64
CA PHE A 72 7.79 -12.74 3.32
C PHE A 72 7.68 -12.31 1.85
N LEU A 73 6.50 -12.48 1.25
CA LEU A 73 6.23 -12.12 -0.13
C LEU A 73 5.27 -10.94 -0.21
N VAL A 74 5.51 -10.07 -1.18
CA VAL A 74 4.58 -9.03 -1.62
C VAL A 74 4.16 -9.37 -3.05
N ASN A 75 2.89 -9.68 -3.23
CA ASN A 75 2.31 -9.94 -4.54
C ASN A 75 1.62 -8.67 -5.02
N VAL A 76 1.93 -8.24 -6.23
CA VAL A 76 1.31 -7.07 -6.86
C VAL A 76 0.65 -7.53 -8.15
N VAL A 77 -0.64 -7.26 -8.29
CA VAL A 77 -1.43 -7.59 -9.47
C VAL A 77 -2.11 -6.32 -9.96
N SER A 78 -1.79 -5.91 -11.18
CA SER A 78 -2.52 -4.84 -11.86
C SER A 78 -3.74 -5.43 -12.57
N LEU A 79 -4.91 -4.85 -12.30
CA LEU A 79 -6.16 -5.16 -12.97
C LEU A 79 -6.42 -4.10 -14.04
N PRO A 80 -6.74 -4.50 -15.28
CA PRO A 80 -7.19 -3.55 -16.30
C PRO A 80 -8.50 -2.89 -15.87
N SER A 81 -8.62 -1.57 -16.03
CA SER A 81 -9.82 -0.80 -15.66
C SER A 81 -11.05 -1.13 -16.53
N ASP A 82 -10.84 -1.76 -17.70
CA ASP A 82 -11.86 -2.16 -18.66
C ASP A 82 -12.55 -3.50 -18.38
N ILE A 83 -12.17 -4.20 -17.31
CA ILE A 83 -12.81 -5.49 -17.00
C ILE A 83 -14.27 -5.29 -16.55
N TRP A 84 -15.13 -6.20 -16.99
CA TRP A 84 -16.54 -6.24 -16.58
C TRP A 84 -16.70 -7.10 -15.34
N LEU A 85 -17.35 -6.54 -14.33
CA LEU A 85 -17.59 -7.18 -13.04
C LEU A 85 -19.10 -7.23 -12.76
N THR A 86 -19.52 -8.26 -12.03
CA THR A 86 -20.91 -8.38 -11.60
C THR A 86 -21.10 -7.65 -10.29
N THR A 87 -21.97 -6.64 -10.25
CA THR A 87 -22.30 -5.90 -9.03
C THR A 87 -23.20 -6.72 -8.11
N SER A 88 -23.34 -6.29 -6.85
CA SER A 88 -24.24 -6.93 -5.87
C SER A 88 -25.71 -6.97 -6.32
N GLY A 89 -26.13 -6.05 -7.19
CA GLY A 89 -27.45 -6.03 -7.84
C GLY A 89 -27.58 -6.95 -9.06
N GLY A 90 -26.54 -7.73 -9.40
CA GLY A 90 -26.51 -8.63 -10.56
C GLY A 90 -26.32 -7.94 -11.91
N GLN A 91 -25.98 -6.65 -11.92
CA GLN A 91 -25.69 -5.90 -13.15
C GLN A 91 -24.21 -6.02 -13.51
N LEU A 92 -23.90 -5.99 -14.81
CA LEU A 92 -22.52 -5.91 -15.28
C LEU A 92 -22.11 -4.43 -15.35
N GLN A 93 -20.99 -4.11 -14.72
CA GLN A 93 -20.40 -2.78 -14.76
C GLN A 93 -18.88 -2.90 -14.96
N GLN A 94 -18.31 -1.95 -15.70
CA GLN A 94 -16.86 -1.88 -15.84
C GLN A 94 -16.20 -1.41 -14.55
N LEU A 95 -15.01 -1.93 -14.26
CA LEU A 95 -14.24 -1.57 -13.07
C LEU A 95 -13.97 -0.05 -13.01
N ARG A 96 -13.60 0.59 -14.13
CA ARG A 96 -13.43 2.05 -14.24
C ARG A 96 -14.65 2.83 -13.75
N GLU A 97 -15.84 2.30 -14.00
CA GLU A 97 -17.10 2.95 -13.66
C GLU A 97 -17.50 2.70 -12.21
N LEU A 98 -16.93 1.75 -11.49
CA LEU A 98 -17.34 1.49 -10.10
C LEU A 98 -17.04 2.68 -9.16
N TYR A 99 -16.10 3.54 -9.52
CA TYR A 99 -15.79 4.75 -8.77
C TYR A 99 -16.75 5.93 -9.06
N ARG A 100 -17.42 5.91 -10.23
CA ARG A 100 -18.22 7.02 -10.77
C ARG A 100 -19.58 7.27 -10.07
N PRO A 101 -20.43 6.25 -9.78
CA PRO A 101 -21.87 6.47 -9.58
C PRO A 101 -22.30 6.83 -8.15
N LEU A 102 -21.41 7.33 -7.30
CA LEU A 102 -21.72 7.49 -5.88
C LEU A 102 -21.54 8.95 -5.45
N GLU A 103 -22.66 9.65 -5.28
CA GLU A 103 -22.76 10.93 -4.56
C GLU A 103 -22.54 10.73 -3.04
N THR A 104 -21.41 10.11 -2.69
CA THR A 104 -21.11 9.67 -1.33
C THR A 104 -19.65 9.96 -0.97
N THR A 105 -19.31 9.71 0.28
CA THR A 105 -17.94 9.93 0.78
C THR A 105 -16.94 8.98 0.11
N PRO A 106 -15.64 9.34 0.03
CA PRO A 106 -14.61 8.44 -0.48
C PRO A 106 -14.59 7.05 0.20
N GLN A 107 -14.97 6.99 1.48
CA GLN A 107 -15.09 5.76 2.25
C GLN A 107 -16.22 4.86 1.72
N ASP A 108 -17.37 5.44 1.40
CA ASP A 108 -18.51 4.71 0.84
C ASP A 108 -18.19 4.18 -0.57
N LYS A 109 -17.50 4.99 -1.39
CA LYS A 109 -16.99 4.56 -2.71
C LYS A 109 -16.04 3.37 -2.56
N ALA A 110 -15.11 3.45 -1.62
CA ALA A 110 -14.18 2.36 -1.33
C ALA A 110 -14.89 1.08 -0.87
N ALA A 111 -15.93 1.20 -0.02
CA ALA A 111 -16.71 0.05 0.44
C ALA A 111 -17.47 -0.61 -0.72
N ALA A 112 -18.14 0.18 -1.57
CA ALA A 112 -18.87 -0.34 -2.72
C ALA A 112 -17.96 -1.10 -3.70
N ILE A 113 -16.76 -0.57 -3.97
CA ILE A 113 -15.78 -1.23 -4.84
C ILE A 113 -15.32 -2.56 -4.22
N ARG A 114 -15.10 -2.62 -2.90
CA ARG A 114 -14.76 -3.89 -2.22
C ARG A 114 -15.89 -4.91 -2.35
N ASP A 115 -17.12 -4.50 -2.10
CA ASP A 115 -18.30 -5.39 -2.16
C ASP A 115 -18.48 -6.02 -3.55
N VAL A 116 -18.05 -5.33 -4.60
CA VAL A 116 -18.04 -5.86 -5.97
C VAL A 116 -16.80 -6.71 -6.23
N LEU A 117 -15.59 -6.26 -5.87
CA LEU A 117 -14.34 -6.95 -6.21
C LEU A 117 -14.14 -8.25 -5.44
N GLU A 118 -14.42 -8.27 -4.13
CA GLU A 118 -14.20 -9.46 -3.30
C GLU A 118 -14.90 -10.73 -3.84
N PRO A 119 -16.21 -10.72 -4.18
CA PRO A 119 -16.87 -11.89 -4.72
C PRO A 119 -16.45 -12.22 -6.16
N ASN A 120 -16.10 -11.23 -6.99
CA ASN A 120 -15.67 -11.47 -8.37
C ASN A 120 -14.27 -12.08 -8.44
N LEU A 121 -13.38 -11.69 -7.52
CA LEU A 121 -11.98 -12.13 -7.50
C LEU A 121 -11.71 -13.26 -6.49
N GLY A 122 -12.61 -13.50 -5.54
CA GLY A 122 -12.42 -14.49 -4.48
C GLY A 122 -11.32 -14.12 -3.49
N VAL A 123 -11.03 -12.83 -3.33
CA VAL A 123 -10.00 -12.31 -2.42
C VAL A 123 -10.63 -11.37 -1.39
N SER A 124 -10.05 -11.30 -0.19
CA SER A 124 -10.44 -10.29 0.81
C SER A 124 -9.56 -9.04 0.69
N ILE A 125 -10.19 -7.86 0.71
CA ILE A 125 -9.57 -6.54 0.59
C ILE A 125 -9.69 -5.81 1.93
N ASN A 126 -8.56 -5.65 2.63
CA ASN A 126 -8.53 -5.05 3.97
C ASN A 126 -8.48 -3.52 3.92
N HIS A 127 -7.75 -2.98 2.95
CA HIS A 127 -7.50 -1.55 2.81
C HIS A 127 -7.77 -1.10 1.38
N VAL A 128 -8.23 0.14 1.24
CA VAL A 128 -8.42 0.82 -0.04
C VAL A 128 -7.72 2.15 0.09
N VAL A 129 -6.86 2.44 -0.88
CA VAL A 129 -6.14 3.69 -1.01
C VAL A 129 -6.54 4.27 -2.35
N ILE A 130 -7.07 5.48 -2.34
CA ILE A 130 -7.38 6.24 -3.55
C ILE A 130 -6.32 7.31 -3.66
N VAL A 131 -5.72 7.44 -4.83
CA VAL A 131 -4.60 8.36 -5.10
C VAL A 131 -4.90 9.07 -6.42
N ASP A 132 -4.83 10.40 -6.41
CA ASP A 132 -4.88 11.19 -7.64
C ASP A 132 -3.48 11.48 -8.20
N MET A 133 -3.41 12.08 -9.38
CA MET A 133 -2.12 12.42 -10.00
C MET A 133 -1.31 13.45 -9.20
N ALA A 134 -1.96 14.35 -8.46
CA ALA A 134 -1.27 15.34 -7.64
C ALA A 134 -0.62 14.68 -6.40
N ASP A 135 -1.30 13.72 -5.78
CA ASP A 135 -0.78 12.91 -4.68
C ASP A 135 0.43 12.08 -5.11
N VAL A 136 0.39 11.49 -6.31
CA VAL A 136 1.54 10.76 -6.88
C VAL A 136 2.73 11.69 -7.05
N ALA A 137 2.53 12.87 -7.64
CA ALA A 137 3.61 13.84 -7.83
C ALA A 137 4.21 14.29 -6.48
N ALA A 138 3.37 14.63 -5.51
CA ALA A 138 3.79 15.03 -4.17
C ALA A 138 4.57 13.92 -3.45
N LEU A 139 4.14 12.65 -3.60
CA LEU A 139 4.84 11.51 -3.03
C LEU A 139 6.22 11.32 -3.64
N VAL A 140 6.34 11.40 -4.98
CA VAL A 140 7.61 11.26 -5.70
C VAL A 140 8.58 12.37 -5.28
N ASP A 141 8.10 13.60 -5.15
CA ASP A 141 8.93 14.72 -4.68
C ASP A 141 9.39 14.53 -3.23
N ALA A 142 8.51 14.06 -2.35
CA ALA A 142 8.81 13.84 -0.94
C ALA A 142 9.90 12.76 -0.71
N ILE A 143 9.96 11.74 -1.57
CA ILE A 143 10.99 10.68 -1.49
C ILE A 143 12.29 11.04 -2.24
N GLY A 144 12.36 12.22 -2.87
CA GLY A 144 13.54 12.69 -3.60
C GLY A 144 13.65 12.12 -5.02
N GLY A 145 12.53 11.76 -5.64
CA GLY A 145 12.46 11.18 -6.98
C GLY A 145 12.60 9.66 -7.00
N VAL A 146 12.19 9.06 -8.12
CA VAL A 146 12.30 7.61 -8.37
C VAL A 146 13.27 7.33 -9.52
N LYS A 147 14.06 6.26 -9.39
CA LYS A 147 14.91 5.77 -10.49
C LYS A 147 14.11 4.74 -11.28
N LEU A 148 13.89 5.03 -12.56
CA LEU A 148 13.22 4.14 -13.49
C LEU A 148 14.23 3.67 -14.54
N ASP A 149 14.20 2.37 -14.84
CA ASP A 149 14.93 1.80 -15.96
C ASP A 149 14.00 1.78 -17.18
N VAL A 150 14.30 2.63 -18.15
CA VAL A 150 13.47 2.86 -19.33
C VAL A 150 14.19 2.25 -20.53
N GLU A 151 13.86 1.00 -20.84
CA GLU A 151 14.51 0.22 -21.92
C GLU A 151 14.41 0.91 -23.29
N ARG A 152 13.30 1.60 -23.54
CA ARG A 152 13.07 2.37 -24.78
C ARG A 152 12.49 3.72 -24.43
N ALA A 153 13.07 4.77 -25.02
CA ALA A 153 12.52 6.12 -24.91
C ALA A 153 11.09 6.14 -25.44
N LEU A 154 10.16 6.49 -24.55
CA LEU A 154 8.81 6.88 -24.91
C LEU A 154 8.84 8.39 -25.08
N ILE A 155 8.69 8.85 -26.32
CA ILE A 155 8.53 10.27 -26.64
C ILE A 155 7.05 10.43 -26.95
N ASP A 156 6.35 11.14 -26.07
CA ASP A 156 4.98 11.56 -26.29
C ASP A 156 4.96 13.08 -26.39
N ASP A 157 5.15 13.59 -27.61
CA ASP A 157 5.17 15.03 -27.89
C ASP A 157 3.79 15.69 -27.70
N ALA A 158 2.73 14.89 -27.49
CA ALA A 158 1.37 15.37 -27.29
C ALA A 158 0.99 15.53 -25.82
N PHE A 159 1.86 15.18 -24.87
CA PHE A 159 1.63 15.34 -23.44
C PHE A 159 2.34 16.60 -22.88
N PRO A 160 1.68 17.41 -22.03
CA PRO A 160 0.28 17.32 -21.61
C PRO A 160 -0.68 17.69 -22.74
N VAL A 161 -1.81 16.99 -22.85
CA VAL A 161 -2.87 17.40 -23.76
C VAL A 161 -3.59 18.57 -23.10
N ASP A 162 -3.38 19.77 -23.63
CA ASP A 162 -4.16 20.93 -23.25
C ASP A 162 -5.60 20.67 -23.75
N GLU A 163 -6.56 20.38 -22.85
CA GLU A 163 -7.98 20.31 -23.22
C GLU A 163 -8.53 21.72 -23.48
N GLU A 164 -8.03 22.39 -24.52
CA GLU A 164 -8.64 23.56 -25.14
C GLU A 164 -8.86 23.28 -26.64
N THR A 165 -9.86 22.47 -26.98
CA THR A 165 -10.70 22.63 -28.19
C THR A 165 -11.97 21.81 -28.11
#